data_AF-A0A2K3MHS8-F1
#
_entry.id   AF-A0A2K3MHS8-F1
#
_cell.length_a   1.000
_cell.length_b   1.000
_cell.length_c   1.000
_cell.angle_alpha   90.00
_cell.angle_beta   90.00
_cell.angle_gamma   90.00
#
_symmetry.space_group_name_H-M   'P 1'
#
loop_
_entity.id
_entity.type
_entity.pdbx_description
1 polymer ?
#
loop_
_entity_poly.entity_id
_entity_poly.type
_entity_poly.pdbx_seq_one_letter_code
_entity_poly.pdbx_strand_id
1 'polypeptide(L)'
;NCVINATQDSSLPPGFITAQSRNFPTEGGGFVFRKGFVTGIGKVNLGRAWGPYSRVIFWGTNLGSVVLPQGWDAWDYKYHE
;
A
#
# COMPACT_ATOMS: atom_id res chain seq x y z
N ASN A 1 -1.13 -14.06 9.72
CA ASN A 1 0.32 -13.83 9.75
C ASN A 1 0.83 -14.14 8.35
N CYS A 2 0.69 -13.19 7.43
CA CYS A 2 0.93 -13.40 6.00
C CYS A 2 2.27 -12.83 5.58
N VAL A 3 2.85 -13.35 4.49
CA VAL A 3 4.03 -12.77 3.84
C VAL A 3 3.61 -12.21 2.49
N ILE A 4 3.84 -10.91 2.30
CA ILE A 4 3.68 -10.23 1.02
C ILE A 4 5.08 -10.17 0.40
N ASN A 5 5.28 -10.93 -0.68
CA ASN A 5 6.55 -10.99 -1.39
C ASN A 5 6.49 -10.11 -2.64
N ALA A 6 7.19 -8.98 -2.61
CA ALA A 6 7.34 -8.10 -3.76
C ALA A 6 8.31 -8.73 -4.77
N THR A 7 7.88 -8.80 -6.03
CA THR A 7 8.65 -9.40 -7.13
C THR A 7 8.93 -8.37 -8.22
N GLN A 8 8.94 -7.08 -7.88
CA GLN A 8 9.12 -5.99 -8.83
C GLN A 8 10.55 -6.01 -9.38
N ASP A 9 10.69 -5.85 -10.69
CA ASP A 9 11.99 -5.62 -11.31
C ASP A 9 12.54 -4.25 -10.84
N SER A 10 13.76 -4.25 -10.30
CA SER A 10 14.42 -3.05 -9.79
C SER A 10 14.73 -1.99 -10.86
N SER A 11 14.70 -2.37 -12.15
CA SER A 11 14.88 -1.44 -13.27
C SER A 11 13.61 -0.67 -13.63
N LEU A 12 12.45 -1.11 -13.13
CA LEU A 12 11.16 -0.48 -13.37
C LEU A 12 10.80 0.52 -12.25
N PRO A 13 9.87 1.46 -12.53
CA PRO A 13 9.32 2.31 -11.49
C PRO A 13 8.76 1.52 -10.31
N PRO A 14 8.74 2.10 -9.09
CA PRO A 14 8.26 1.40 -7.91
C PRO A 14 6.83 0.88 -8.06
N GLY A 15 6.60 -0.35 -7.62
CA GLY A 15 5.27 -0.97 -7.59
C GLY A 15 4.41 -0.51 -6.41
N PHE A 16 3.17 -0.97 -6.35
CA PHE A 16 2.24 -0.69 -5.24
C PHE A 16 1.61 -1.99 -4.75
N ILE A 17 1.67 -2.24 -3.44
CA ILE A 17 1.08 -3.45 -2.84
C ILE A 17 -0.45 -3.38 -2.87
N THR A 18 -1.03 -2.18 -2.69
CA THR A 18 -2.48 -1.99 -2.62
C THR A 18 -2.99 -0.85 -3.50
N ALA A 19 -4.24 -0.98 -3.94
CA ALA A 19 -4.98 0.04 -4.68
C ALA A 19 -6.47 -0.05 -4.28
N GLN A 20 -6.81 0.46 -3.10
CA GLN A 20 -8.16 0.34 -2.54
C GLN A 20 -9.05 1.47 -3.08
N SER A 21 -10.28 1.14 -3.52
CA SER A 21 -11.23 2.03 -4.22
C SER A 21 -12.48 2.41 -3.43
N ARG A 22 -12.30 2.86 -2.20
CA ARG A 22 -13.40 3.38 -1.38
C ARG A 22 -13.80 4.76 -1.90
N ASN A 23 -15.09 4.93 -2.21
CA ASN A 23 -15.63 6.09 -2.91
C ASN A 23 -16.36 7.07 -2.00
N PHE A 24 -16.80 6.63 -0.82
CA PHE A 24 -17.49 7.48 0.14
C PHE A 24 -16.93 7.31 1.56
N PRO A 25 -16.99 8.36 2.40
CA PRO A 25 -16.45 8.30 3.76
C PRO A 25 -17.30 7.38 4.67
N THR A 26 -18.59 7.23 4.36
CA THR A 26 -19.55 6.39 5.06
C THR A 26 -19.40 4.90 4.74
N GLU A 27 -18.63 4.54 3.72
CA GLU A 27 -18.36 3.14 3.40
C GLU A 27 -17.46 2.50 4.47
N GLY A 28 -17.94 1.38 5.03
CA GLY A 28 -17.22 0.61 6.04
C GLY A 28 -16.02 -0.20 5.51
N GLY A 29 -15.82 -0.27 4.20
CA GLY A 29 -14.79 -1.11 3.56
C GLY A 29 -13.35 -0.64 3.79
N GLY A 30 -12.40 -1.54 3.54
CA GLY A 30 -10.97 -1.28 3.62
C GLY A 30 -10.14 -2.56 3.68
N PHE A 31 -8.81 -2.42 3.55
CA PHE A 31 -7.88 -3.54 3.72
C PHE A 31 -7.15 -3.42 5.05
N VAL A 32 -7.05 -4.52 5.79
CA VAL A 32 -6.28 -4.58 7.04
C VAL A 32 -5.30 -5.74 6.97
N PHE A 33 -4.00 -5.42 6.98
CA PHE A 33 -2.90 -6.36 7.06
C PHE A 33 -2.40 -6.40 8.50
N ARG A 34 -2.82 -7.44 9.23
CA ARG A 34 -2.53 -7.62 10.66
C ARG A 34 -1.43 -8.66 10.86
N LYS A 35 -0.30 -8.21 11.41
CA LYS A 35 0.93 -8.99 11.58
C LYS A 35 1.50 -9.51 10.24
N GLY A 36 2.73 -9.98 10.26
CA GLY A 36 3.39 -10.58 9.11
C GLY A 36 4.50 -9.72 8.55
N PHE A 37 4.84 -9.94 7.29
CA PHE A 37 6.03 -9.37 6.66
C PHE A 37 5.72 -8.87 5.25
N VAL A 38 6.26 -7.70 4.92
CA VAL A 38 6.46 -7.27 3.53
C VAL A 38 7.94 -7.44 3.21
N THR A 39 8.26 -8.28 2.24
CA THR A 39 9.63 -8.62 1.85
C THR A 39 9.73 -8.77 0.33
N GLY A 40 10.89 -9.17 -0.17
CA GLY A 40 11.11 -9.48 -1.58
C GLY A 40 12.19 -8.60 -2.21
N ILE A 41 12.05 -8.36 -3.51
CA ILE A 41 13.00 -7.63 -4.35
C ILE A 41 12.39 -6.37 -4.97
N GLY A 42 13.24 -5.51 -5.51
CA GLY A 42 12.84 -4.27 -6.16
C GLY A 42 12.51 -3.15 -5.17
N LYS A 43 11.58 -2.28 -5.55
CA LYS A 43 11.07 -1.18 -4.73
C LYS A 43 9.56 -1.07 -4.86
N VAL A 44 8.87 -0.93 -3.74
CA VAL A 44 7.41 -0.83 -3.69
C VAL A 44 6.94 0.20 -2.67
N ASN A 45 5.75 0.75 -2.92
CA ASN A 45 4.95 1.47 -1.95
C ASN A 45 3.91 0.53 -1.33
N LEU A 46 3.46 0.87 -0.11
CA LEU A 46 2.37 0.19 0.58
C LEU A 46 1.06 0.30 -0.21
N GLY A 47 0.84 1.40 -0.92
CA GLY A 47 -0.31 1.51 -1.80
C GLY A 47 -0.48 2.86 -2.49
N ARG A 48 -1.47 2.89 -3.37
CA ARG A 48 -1.98 4.10 -4.00
C ARG A 48 -3.49 4.23 -3.82
N ALA A 49 -4.00 5.45 -3.71
CA ALA A 49 -5.43 5.70 -3.57
C ALA A 49 -6.14 5.54 -4.93
N TRP A 50 -6.80 4.40 -5.15
CA TRP A 50 -7.60 4.21 -6.38
C TRP A 50 -8.96 4.92 -6.26
N GLY A 51 -9.49 5.06 -5.05
CA GLY A 51 -10.69 5.84 -4.76
C GLY A 51 -10.40 6.99 -3.80
N PRO A 52 -11.23 8.05 -3.81
CA PRO A 52 -11.01 9.29 -3.06
C PRO A 52 -11.01 9.10 -1.54
N TYR A 53 -11.57 8.00 -1.03
CA TYR A 53 -11.59 7.69 0.41
C TYR A 53 -10.80 6.41 0.71
N SER A 54 -9.86 6.01 -0.14
CA SER A 54 -9.05 4.80 0.05
C SER A 54 -8.57 4.61 1.49
N ARG A 55 -8.72 3.41 2.03
CA ARG A 55 -8.36 3.06 3.41
C ARG A 55 -7.69 1.71 3.48
N VAL A 56 -6.43 1.72 3.92
CA VAL A 56 -5.59 0.54 4.10
C VAL A 56 -4.82 0.69 5.40
N ILE A 57 -4.77 -0.37 6.21
CA ILE A 57 -4.08 -0.39 7.51
C ILE A 57 -3.07 -1.54 7.52
N PHE A 58 -1.81 -1.22 7.79
CA PHE A 58 -0.79 -2.20 8.16
C PHE A 58 -0.57 -2.09 9.68
N TRP A 59 -0.89 -3.14 10.43
CA TRP A 59 -0.80 -3.13 11.90
C TRP A 59 0.05 -4.29 12.40
N GLY A 60 1.13 -3.97 13.11
CA GLY A 60 2.10 -4.96 13.61
C GLY A 60 2.79 -5.75 12.49
N THR A 61 2.80 -5.22 11.27
CA THR A 61 3.46 -5.83 10.10
C THR A 61 4.88 -5.31 10.01
N ASN A 62 5.84 -6.21 9.85
CA ASN A 62 7.23 -5.84 9.62
C ASN A 62 7.41 -5.45 8.15
N LEU A 63 7.89 -4.24 7.90
CA LEU A 63 8.11 -3.70 6.56
C LEU A 63 9.60 -3.78 6.22
N GLY A 64 9.95 -4.68 5.30
CA GLY A 64 11.32 -4.86 4.84
C GLY A 64 11.83 -3.69 3.98
N SER A 65 13.13 -3.70 3.67
CA SER A 65 13.84 -2.65 2.91
C SER A 65 13.38 -2.45 1.46
N VAL A 66 12.49 -3.33 0.99
CA VAL A 66 11.81 -3.23 -0.30
C VAL A 66 10.77 -2.10 -0.30
N VAL A 67 10.23 -1.75 0.87
CA VAL A 67 9.24 -0.67 1.02
C VAL A 67 9.95 0.69 1.01
N LEU A 68 9.53 1.58 0.12
CA LEU A 68 10.08 2.94 0.04
C LEU A 68 9.66 3.79 1.25
N PRO A 69 10.54 4.68 1.75
CA PRO A 69 10.19 5.59 2.84
C PRO A 69 8.96 6.48 2.59
N GLN A 70 8.69 6.82 1.31
CA GLN A 70 7.48 7.58 0.95
C GLN A 70 6.19 6.83 1.35
N GLY A 71 6.20 5.50 1.32
CA GLY A 71 5.10 4.62 1.73
C GLY A 71 3.88 4.61 0.82
N TRP A 72 3.35 5.77 0.43
CA TRP A 72 2.03 5.90 -0.21
C TRP A 72 2.03 6.91 -1.36
N ASP A 73 1.06 6.76 -2.25
CA ASP A 73 0.74 7.74 -3.29
C ASP A 73 -0.77 8.05 -3.27
N ALA A 74 -1.13 9.32 -3.05
CA ALA A 74 -2.53 9.73 -3.07
C ALA A 74 -3.13 9.76 -4.50
N TRP A 75 -2.34 9.42 -5.51
CA TRP A 75 -2.72 9.48 -6.92
C TRP A 75 -3.25 10.88 -7.27
N ASP A 76 -4.51 10.98 -7.70
CA ASP A 76 -5.14 12.23 -8.13
C ASP A 76 -5.85 12.95 -6.97
N TYR A 77 -5.77 12.41 -5.75
CA TYR A 77 -6.52 12.87 -4.57
C TYR A 77 -5.66 13.60 -3.53
N LYS A 78 -4.52 14.18 -3.95
CA LYS A 78 -3.55 14.87 -3.06
C LYS A 78 -4.10 16.08 -2.27
N TYR A 79 -5.29 16.57 -2.62
CA TYR A 79 -5.93 17.74 -2.00
C TYR A 79 -7.34 17.44 -1.48
N HIS A 80 -7.63 16.15 -1.29
CA HIS A 80 -8.92 15.63 -0.86
C HIS A 80 -8.80 15.11 0.57
N GLU A 81 -8.36 15.99 1.47
CA GLU A 81 -8.23 15.73 2.91
C GLU A 81 -9.56 15.97 3.65
#